data_AF-A0A6P0TT11-F1
#
_entry.id   AF-A0A6P0TT11-F1
#
_cell.length_a   1.000
_cell.length_b   1.000
_cell.length_c   1.000
_cell.angle_alpha   90.00
_cell.angle_beta   90.00
_cell.angle_gamma   90.00
#
_symmetry.space_group_name_H-M   'P 1'
#
loop_
_entity.id
_entity.type
_entity.pdbx_description
1 polymer ?
#
loop_
_entity_poly.entity_id
_entity_poly.type
_entity_poly.pdbx_seq_one_letter_code
_entity_poly.pdbx_strand_id
1 'polypeptide(L)'
;MSESKSQKSSRSLTGIAGIVAVATLISKIFGLVRQQAIAAAFGVGPAVDAYNYAYVIPGFLLILLGGINGPFHSAIVSVLAKRHKSEAPPLVETITTFVGGVLLLVTVGLIIFADPLIDLVAPGLSQTTKGLEIRAIAIQQFQIMAPMALLAGLIGIGFGALNAADMYWLPSISPLFSSVALIGGIFILALQLGEKVIQPEYAMMGGLVLAWGTLI
;
A
#
# COMPACT_ATOMS: atom_id res chain seq x y z
N MET A 1 33.37 -12.39 40.24
CA MET A 1 32.02 -12.49 39.65
C MET A 1 32.14 -12.08 38.19
N SER A 2 32.16 -13.04 37.27
CA SER A 2 32.35 -12.79 35.83
C SER A 2 30.96 -12.69 35.19
N GLU A 3 30.60 -11.50 34.71
CA GLU A 3 29.37 -11.29 33.95
C GLU A 3 29.49 -11.99 32.59
N SER A 4 28.73 -13.06 32.44
CA SER A 4 28.47 -13.71 31.16
C SER A 4 27.74 -12.74 30.22
N LYS A 5 28.49 -12.11 29.30
CA LYS A 5 27.90 -11.42 28.16
C LYS A 5 27.19 -12.47 27.29
N SER A 6 25.87 -12.53 27.39
CA SER A 6 24.99 -13.28 26.48
C SER A 6 25.21 -12.76 25.06
N GLN A 7 26.05 -13.47 24.31
CA GLN A 7 26.33 -13.22 22.91
C GLN A 7 25.10 -13.69 22.13
N LYS A 8 24.20 -12.77 21.76
CA LYS A 8 23.08 -13.07 20.86
C LYS A 8 23.65 -13.70 19.59
N SER A 9 23.35 -14.98 19.38
CA SER A 9 23.64 -15.68 18.12
C SER A 9 23.12 -14.85 16.96
N SER A 10 24.02 -14.24 16.19
CA SER A 10 23.65 -13.56 14.94
C SER A 10 23.17 -14.66 14.00
N ARG A 11 21.87 -14.67 13.68
CA ARG A 11 21.34 -15.60 12.68
C ARG A 11 22.20 -15.52 11.43
N SER A 12 22.54 -16.67 10.85
CA SER A 12 23.32 -16.72 9.62
C SER A 12 22.59 -15.94 8.52
N LEU A 13 23.34 -15.28 7.63
CA LEU A 13 22.81 -14.58 6.46
C LEU A 13 21.87 -15.48 5.65
N THR A 14 22.23 -16.76 5.49
CA THR A 14 21.42 -17.78 4.84
C THR A 14 20.06 -17.97 5.53
N GLY A 15 20.03 -17.99 6.87
CA GLY A 15 18.78 -18.12 7.64
C GLY A 15 17.88 -16.90 7.49
N ILE A 16 18.44 -15.68 7.50
CA ILE A 16 17.70 -14.43 7.27
C ILE A 16 17.13 -14.41 5.85
N ALA A 17 17.96 -14.72 4.85
CA ALA A 17 17.56 -14.78 3.45
C ALA A 17 16.42 -15.81 3.23
N GLY A 18 16.50 -16.98 3.88
CA GLY A 18 15.45 -17.99 3.82
C GLY A 18 14.10 -17.49 4.37
N ILE A 19 14.09 -16.83 5.53
CA ILE A 19 12.87 -16.27 6.14
C ILE A 19 12.25 -15.19 5.24
N VAL A 20 13.09 -14.28 4.73
CA VAL A 20 12.65 -13.20 3.82
C VAL A 20 12.07 -13.78 2.53
N ALA A 21 12.73 -14.79 1.95
CA ALA A 21 12.27 -15.44 0.74
C ALA A 21 10.89 -16.10 0.94
N VAL A 22 10.72 -16.88 2.00
CA VAL A 22 9.43 -17.53 2.32
C VAL A 22 8.33 -16.51 2.58
N ALA A 23 8.60 -15.49 3.42
CA ALA A 23 7.63 -14.44 3.71
C ALA A 23 7.21 -13.68 2.43
N THR A 24 8.18 -13.36 1.56
CA THR A 24 7.91 -12.70 0.28
C THR A 24 7.09 -13.58 -0.65
N LEU A 25 7.39 -14.88 -0.73
CA LEU A 25 6.65 -15.85 -1.53
C LEU A 25 5.18 -15.92 -1.08
N ILE A 26 4.95 -16.02 0.23
CA ILE A 26 3.60 -16.03 0.80
C ILE A 26 2.86 -14.74 0.45
N SER A 27 3.48 -13.56 0.65
CA SER A 27 2.90 -12.27 0.26
C SER A 27 2.55 -12.21 -1.23
N LYS A 28 3.42 -12.73 -2.11
CA LYS A 28 3.17 -12.76 -3.56
C LYS A 28 2.03 -13.71 -3.94
N ILE A 29 1.91 -14.85 -3.28
CA ILE A 29 0.79 -15.78 -3.48
C ILE A 29 -0.53 -15.10 -3.10
N PHE A 30 -0.61 -14.43 -1.95
CA PHE A 30 -1.81 -13.69 -1.55
C PHE A 30 -2.09 -12.52 -2.47
N GLY A 31 -1.06 -11.81 -2.94
CA GLY A 31 -1.19 -10.79 -3.97
C GLY A 31 -1.79 -11.34 -5.28
N LEU A 32 -1.37 -12.53 -5.70
CA LEU A 32 -1.95 -13.22 -6.85
C LEU A 32 -3.42 -13.60 -6.59
N VAL A 33 -3.72 -14.21 -5.45
CA VAL A 33 -5.10 -14.55 -5.06
C VAL A 33 -6.00 -13.31 -5.04
N ARG A 34 -5.48 -12.18 -4.55
CA ARG A 34 -6.18 -10.89 -4.61
C ARG A 34 -6.52 -10.47 -6.03
N GLN A 35 -5.58 -10.56 -6.97
CA GLN A 35 -5.85 -10.24 -8.37
C GLN A 35 -6.90 -11.17 -8.96
N GLN A 36 -6.83 -12.47 -8.65
CA GLN A 36 -7.85 -13.43 -9.08
C GLN A 36 -9.22 -13.15 -8.46
N ALA A 37 -9.28 -12.73 -7.19
CA ALA A 37 -10.52 -12.37 -6.53
C ALA A 37 -11.17 -11.12 -7.16
N ILE A 38 -10.38 -10.09 -7.48
CA ILE A 38 -10.85 -8.90 -8.22
C ILE A 38 -11.41 -9.33 -9.58
N ALA A 39 -10.64 -10.11 -10.34
CA ALA A 39 -11.05 -10.58 -11.67
C ALA A 39 -12.30 -11.46 -11.62
N ALA A 40 -12.43 -12.34 -10.63
CA ALA A 40 -13.58 -13.23 -10.47
C ALA A 40 -14.84 -12.46 -10.04
N ALA A 41 -14.72 -11.47 -9.16
CA ALA A 41 -15.86 -10.71 -8.65
C ALA A 41 -16.38 -9.67 -9.64
N PHE A 42 -15.48 -9.01 -10.37
CA PHE A 42 -15.84 -7.84 -11.18
C PHE A 42 -15.58 -8.01 -12.69
N GLY A 43 -14.77 -8.99 -13.09
CA GLY A 43 -14.39 -9.19 -14.49
C GLY A 43 -13.77 -7.94 -15.11
N VAL A 44 -14.30 -7.55 -16.28
CA VAL A 44 -14.03 -6.26 -16.92
C VAL A 44 -15.28 -5.40 -16.78
N GLY A 45 -15.17 -4.21 -16.19
CA GLY A 45 -16.32 -3.37 -15.95
C GLY A 45 -15.97 -2.03 -15.28
N PRO A 46 -16.96 -1.12 -15.15
CA PRO A 46 -16.72 0.26 -14.76
C PRO A 46 -15.98 0.43 -13.43
N ALA A 47 -16.23 -0.44 -12.45
CA ALA A 47 -15.59 -0.41 -11.13
C ALA A 47 -14.08 -0.71 -11.17
N VAL A 48 -13.69 -1.73 -11.95
CA VAL A 48 -12.27 -2.13 -12.09
C VAL A 48 -11.54 -1.19 -13.04
N ASP A 49 -12.19 -0.74 -14.12
CA ASP A 49 -11.63 0.25 -15.03
C ASP A 49 -11.31 1.53 -14.27
N ALA A 50 -12.26 2.04 -13.48
CA ALA A 50 -12.07 3.19 -12.61
C ALA A 50 -10.94 2.96 -11.59
N TYR A 51 -10.91 1.79 -10.96
CA TYR A 51 -9.90 1.44 -9.95
C TYR A 51 -8.49 1.48 -10.55
N ASN A 52 -8.33 0.96 -11.77
CA ASN A 52 -7.04 0.94 -12.46
C ASN A 52 -6.52 2.36 -12.73
N TYR A 53 -7.39 3.30 -13.14
CA TYR A 53 -7.00 4.71 -13.31
C TYR A 53 -6.72 5.40 -11.97
N ALA A 54 -7.60 5.19 -10.99
CA ALA A 54 -7.50 5.81 -9.67
C ALA A 54 -6.24 5.38 -8.91
N TYR A 55 -5.80 4.14 -9.07
CA TYR A 55 -4.64 3.58 -8.37
C TYR A 55 -3.30 4.09 -8.90
N VAL A 56 -3.23 4.67 -10.11
CA VAL A 56 -1.94 5.03 -10.75
C VAL A 56 -1.08 5.92 -9.86
N ILE A 57 -1.59 7.06 -9.41
CA ILE A 57 -0.81 8.03 -8.62
C ILE A 57 -0.59 7.53 -7.18
N PRO A 58 -1.64 7.13 -6.41
CA PRO A 58 -1.44 6.63 -5.05
C PRO A 58 -0.57 5.37 -5.01
N GLY A 59 -0.76 4.45 -5.94
CA GLY A 59 0.03 3.23 -6.08
C GLY A 59 1.49 3.50 -6.45
N PHE A 60 1.75 4.47 -7.33
CA PHE A 60 3.12 4.92 -7.60
C PHE A 60 3.80 5.46 -6.34
N LEU A 61 3.13 6.32 -5.57
CA LEU A 61 3.66 6.85 -4.32
C LEU A 61 3.89 5.75 -3.27
N LEU A 62 3.00 4.76 -3.20
CA LEU A 62 3.17 3.58 -2.35
C LEU A 62 4.44 2.80 -2.68
N ILE A 63 4.65 2.49 -3.96
CA ILE A 63 5.83 1.75 -4.42
C ILE A 63 7.09 2.58 -4.21
N LEU A 64 7.05 3.86 -4.56
CA LEU A 64 8.20 4.76 -4.48
C LEU A 64 8.63 4.99 -3.04
N LEU A 65 7.72 5.42 -2.16
CA LEU A 65 8.04 5.89 -0.81
C LEU A 65 8.03 4.75 0.21
N GLY A 66 7.11 3.79 0.07
CA GLY A 66 6.93 2.66 0.99
C GLY A 66 7.72 1.40 0.62
N GLY A 67 8.31 1.35 -0.57
CA GLY A 67 9.08 0.20 -1.04
C GLY A 67 10.33 -0.07 -0.19
N ILE A 68 10.62 -1.35 0.03
CA ILE A 68 11.93 -1.78 0.54
C ILE A 68 12.99 -1.38 -0.49
N ASN A 69 14.08 -0.78 -0.03
CA ASN A 69 15.11 -0.11 -0.85
C ASN A 69 14.63 1.17 -1.55
N GLY A 70 13.45 1.70 -1.19
CA GLY A 70 13.02 3.04 -1.54
C GLY A 70 13.86 4.13 -0.85
N PRO A 71 13.66 5.41 -1.20
CA PRO A 71 14.46 6.52 -0.69
C PRO A 71 14.35 6.68 0.83
N PHE A 72 13.15 6.58 1.41
CA PHE A 72 12.97 6.69 2.86
C PHE A 72 13.53 5.48 3.61
N HIS A 73 13.27 4.27 3.12
CA HIS A 73 13.85 3.05 3.68
C HIS A 73 15.38 3.14 3.72
N SER A 74 16.00 3.46 2.58
CA SER A 74 17.47 3.51 2.45
C SER A 74 18.08 4.60 3.32
N ALA A 75 17.44 5.77 3.39
CA ALA A 75 17.89 6.87 4.23
C ALA A 75 17.86 6.48 5.71
N ILE A 76 16.77 5.87 6.19
CA ILE A 76 16.64 5.45 7.58
C ILE A 76 17.65 4.34 7.91
N VAL A 77 17.80 3.31 7.07
CA VAL A 77 18.78 2.24 7.30
C VAL A 77 20.19 2.83 7.40
N SER A 78 20.57 3.72 6.49
CA SER A 78 21.90 4.35 6.46
C SER A 78 22.18 5.21 7.68
N VAL A 79 21.19 6.00 8.10
CA VAL A 79 21.30 6.90 9.25
C VAL A 79 21.37 6.11 10.57
N LEU A 80 20.55 5.06 10.73
CA LEU A 80 20.51 4.26 11.94
C LEU A 80 21.69 3.29 12.08
N ALA A 81 22.25 2.79 10.96
CA ALA A 81 23.40 1.88 10.98
C ALA A 81 24.64 2.47 11.67
N LYS A 82 24.76 3.80 11.73
CA LYS A 82 25.90 4.52 12.31
C LYS A 82 25.67 4.99 13.76
N ARG A 83 24.54 4.61 14.37
CA ARG A 83 24.07 5.20 15.63
C ARG A 83 23.90 4.14 16.71
N HIS A 84 24.01 4.57 17.97
CA HIS A 84 23.63 3.72 19.09
C HIS A 84 22.12 3.51 19.11
N LYS A 85 21.68 2.33 19.55
CA LYS A 85 20.25 1.97 19.57
C LYS A 85 19.38 2.92 20.39
N SER A 86 19.95 3.58 21.40
CA SER A 86 19.27 4.60 22.22
C SER A 86 18.99 5.91 21.47
N GLU A 87 19.76 6.23 20.42
CA GLU A 87 19.60 7.44 19.62
C GLU A 87 18.58 7.25 18.48
N ALA A 88 18.20 6.01 18.18
CA ALA A 88 17.30 5.69 17.06
C ALA A 88 15.87 6.21 17.24
N PRO A 89 15.19 6.04 18.40
CA PRO A 89 13.78 6.43 18.54
C PRO A 89 13.51 7.93 18.35
N PRO A 90 14.25 8.86 19.01
CA PRO A 90 13.99 10.30 18.83
C PRO A 90 14.22 10.78 17.39
N LEU A 91 15.17 10.16 16.69
CA LEU A 91 15.47 10.48 15.31
C LEU A 91 14.37 10.00 14.36
N VAL A 92 13.91 8.74 14.52
CA VAL A 92 12.79 8.20 13.75
C VAL A 92 11.53 9.01 14.01
N GLU A 93 11.26 9.41 15.26
CA GLU A 93 10.13 10.28 15.60
C GLU A 93 10.20 11.61 14.87
N THR A 94 11.34 12.31 14.93
CA THR A 94 11.53 13.59 14.26
C THR A 94 11.33 13.49 12.74
N ILE A 95 11.93 12.47 12.10
CA ILE A 95 11.79 12.24 10.66
C ILE A 95 10.34 11.91 10.32
N THR A 96 9.68 11.07 11.12
CA THR A 96 8.28 10.66 10.93
C THR A 96 7.34 11.85 11.03
N THR A 97 7.52 12.72 12.03
CA THR A 97 6.69 13.92 12.19
C THR A 97 6.87 14.88 11.02
N PHE A 98 8.11 15.11 10.59
CA PHE A 98 8.37 16.02 9.46
C PHE A 98 7.85 15.47 8.12
N VAL A 99 8.23 14.24 7.78
CA VAL A 99 7.80 13.57 6.54
C VAL A 99 6.29 13.36 6.53
N GLY A 100 5.72 12.96 7.67
CA GLY A 100 4.27 12.81 7.85
C GLY A 100 3.52 14.12 7.65
N GLY A 101 4.03 15.24 8.18
CA GLY A 101 3.45 16.57 7.95
C GLY A 101 3.46 16.97 6.47
N VAL A 102 4.58 16.76 5.76
CA VAL A 102 4.68 17.04 4.32
C VAL A 102 3.73 16.15 3.52
N LEU A 103 3.71 14.84 3.79
CA LEU A 103 2.86 13.92 3.05
C LEU A 103 1.38 14.08 3.38
N LEU A 104 1.03 14.58 4.57
CA LEU A 104 -0.34 14.96 4.87
C LEU A 104 -0.81 16.10 3.95
N LEU A 105 0.04 17.12 3.73
CA LEU A 105 -0.26 18.20 2.77
C LEU A 105 -0.38 17.65 1.34
N VAL A 106 0.48 16.71 0.95
CA VAL A 106 0.39 16.03 -0.35
C VAL A 106 -0.94 15.26 -0.46
N THR A 107 -1.33 14.48 0.55
CA THR A 107 -2.61 13.76 0.58
C THR A 107 -3.79 14.71 0.44
N VAL A 108 -3.80 15.83 1.18
CA VAL A 108 -4.87 16.84 1.05
C VAL A 108 -4.90 17.42 -0.36
N GLY A 109 -3.72 17.73 -0.95
CA GLY A 109 -3.62 18.16 -2.33
C GLY A 109 -4.19 17.13 -3.32
N LEU A 110 -3.85 15.86 -3.17
CA LEU A 110 -4.39 14.78 -4.00
C LEU A 110 -5.93 14.70 -3.90
N ILE A 111 -6.49 14.81 -2.69
CA ILE A 111 -7.95 14.78 -2.51
C ILE A 111 -8.64 15.96 -3.21
N ILE A 112 -8.10 17.17 -3.05
CA ILE A 112 -8.66 18.40 -3.62
C ILE A 112 -8.53 18.40 -5.15
N PHE A 113 -7.39 17.96 -5.68
CA PHE A 113 -7.10 17.95 -7.11
C PHE A 113 -7.42 16.60 -7.78
N ALA A 114 -8.23 15.74 -7.17
CA ALA A 114 -8.53 14.42 -7.71
C ALA A 114 -9.13 14.46 -9.12
N ASP A 115 -10.02 15.43 -9.39
CA ASP A 115 -10.69 15.60 -10.68
C ASP A 115 -9.70 15.85 -11.84
N PRO A 116 -8.86 16.91 -11.83
CA PRO A 116 -7.87 17.13 -12.88
C PRO A 116 -6.77 16.07 -12.91
N LEU A 117 -6.46 15.41 -11.80
CA LEU A 117 -5.47 14.33 -11.76
C LEU A 117 -5.99 13.07 -12.46
N ILE A 118 -7.28 12.74 -12.32
CA ILE A 118 -7.90 11.65 -13.09
C ILE A 118 -7.95 11.99 -14.57
N ASP A 119 -8.25 13.24 -14.95
CA ASP A 119 -8.20 13.66 -16.35
C ASP A 119 -6.79 13.58 -16.95
N LEU A 120 -5.76 13.83 -16.15
CA LEU A 120 -4.37 13.66 -16.57
C LEU A 120 -4.02 12.19 -16.83
N VAL A 121 -4.47 11.28 -15.96
CA VAL A 121 -4.21 9.84 -16.08
C VAL A 121 -5.02 9.21 -17.22
N ALA A 122 -6.26 9.67 -17.42
CA ALA A 122 -7.22 9.06 -18.33
C ALA A 122 -8.04 10.09 -19.11
N PRO A 123 -7.42 10.91 -19.99
CA PRO A 123 -8.09 12.01 -20.68
C PRO A 123 -9.22 11.56 -21.61
N GLY A 124 -9.22 10.29 -22.02
CA GLY A 124 -10.26 9.69 -22.86
C GLY A 124 -11.60 9.47 -22.14
N LEU A 125 -11.64 9.46 -20.81
CA LEU A 125 -12.88 9.20 -20.06
C LEU A 125 -13.93 10.30 -20.30
N SER A 126 -13.52 11.54 -20.49
CA SER A 126 -14.41 12.68 -20.68
C SER A 126 -15.06 12.74 -22.08
N GLN A 127 -14.72 11.81 -22.98
CA GLN A 127 -15.16 11.84 -24.39
C GLN A 127 -16.43 11.02 -24.67
N THR A 128 -16.90 10.21 -23.72
CA THR A 128 -18.08 9.33 -23.91
C THR A 128 -18.95 9.29 -22.66
N THR A 129 -20.25 9.06 -22.81
CA THR A 129 -21.17 8.93 -21.66
C THR A 129 -20.72 7.84 -20.68
N LYS A 130 -20.32 6.67 -21.20
CA LYS A 130 -19.78 5.57 -20.38
C LYS A 130 -18.48 5.96 -19.66
N GLY A 131 -17.62 6.73 -20.33
CA GLY A 131 -16.37 7.21 -19.73
C GLY A 131 -16.61 8.20 -18.58
N LEU A 132 -17.63 9.05 -18.68
CA LEU A 132 -18.01 9.97 -17.59
C LEU A 132 -18.46 9.23 -16.32
N GLU A 133 -19.16 8.10 -16.46
CA GLU A 133 -19.54 7.24 -15.34
C GLU A 133 -18.30 6.63 -14.66
N ILE A 134 -17.37 6.08 -15.45
CA ILE A 134 -16.10 5.52 -14.95
C ILE A 134 -15.27 6.61 -14.26
N ARG A 135 -15.21 7.81 -14.83
CA ARG A 135 -14.51 8.98 -14.27
C ARG A 135 -15.04 9.33 -12.88
N ALA A 136 -16.37 9.38 -12.72
CA ALA A 136 -16.99 9.70 -11.43
C ALA A 136 -16.64 8.67 -10.34
N ILE A 137 -16.59 7.38 -10.69
CA ILE A 137 -16.15 6.31 -9.79
C ILE A 137 -14.65 6.48 -9.47
N ALA A 138 -13.83 6.72 -10.50
CA ALA A 138 -12.37 6.83 -10.36
C ALA A 138 -11.97 7.99 -9.43
N ILE A 139 -12.64 9.14 -9.53
CA ILE A 139 -12.39 10.28 -8.64
C ILE A 139 -12.64 9.92 -7.17
N GLN A 140 -13.75 9.23 -6.87
CA GLN A 140 -14.04 8.83 -5.49
C GLN A 140 -13.03 7.80 -4.98
N GLN A 141 -12.70 6.80 -5.80
CA GLN A 141 -11.68 5.82 -5.45
C GLN A 141 -10.32 6.48 -5.22
N PHE A 142 -9.95 7.44 -6.06
CA PHE A 142 -8.72 8.21 -5.94
C PHE A 142 -8.67 8.98 -4.63
N GLN A 143 -9.74 9.67 -4.26
CA GLN A 143 -9.83 10.41 -2.99
C GLN A 143 -9.70 9.48 -1.78
N ILE A 144 -10.32 8.28 -1.84
CA ILE A 144 -10.20 7.27 -0.79
C ILE A 144 -8.76 6.74 -0.72
N MET A 145 -8.10 6.54 -1.85
CA MET A 145 -6.72 6.02 -1.92
C MET A 145 -5.66 7.10 -1.71
N ALA A 146 -5.97 8.39 -1.81
CA ALA A 146 -5.02 9.49 -1.64
C ALA A 146 -4.22 9.47 -0.32
N PRO A 147 -4.78 9.04 0.84
CA PRO A 147 -4.01 8.86 2.07
C PRO A 147 -2.92 7.79 1.99
N MET A 148 -2.92 6.93 0.97
CA MET A 148 -1.80 6.01 0.72
C MET A 148 -0.48 6.75 0.53
N ALA A 149 -0.47 8.00 0.05
CA ALA A 149 0.74 8.79 -0.05
C ALA A 149 1.42 9.02 1.32
N LEU A 150 0.62 9.40 2.33
CA LEU A 150 1.06 9.51 3.71
C LEU A 150 1.49 8.16 4.28
N LEU A 151 0.65 7.14 4.14
CA LEU A 151 0.93 5.80 4.65
C LEU A 151 2.20 5.22 4.05
N ALA A 152 2.46 5.44 2.75
CA ALA A 152 3.65 5.01 2.06
C ALA A 152 4.93 5.56 2.71
N GLY A 153 4.94 6.85 3.07
CA GLY A 153 6.06 7.44 3.77
C GLY A 153 6.32 6.80 5.13
N LEU A 154 5.25 6.60 5.90
CA LEU A 154 5.32 5.96 7.22
C LEU A 154 5.80 4.51 7.11
N ILE A 155 5.31 3.76 6.12
CA ILE A 155 5.74 2.40 5.81
C ILE A 155 7.22 2.38 5.46
N GLY A 156 7.69 3.27 4.58
CA GLY A 156 9.10 3.33 4.17
C GLY A 156 10.04 3.62 5.35
N ILE A 157 9.67 4.57 6.20
CA ILE A 157 10.41 4.89 7.43
C ILE A 157 10.41 3.70 8.39
N GLY A 158 9.24 3.12 8.65
CA GLY A 158 9.07 1.99 9.55
C GLY A 158 9.85 0.75 9.07
N PHE A 159 9.77 0.43 7.78
CA PHE A 159 10.55 -0.66 7.18
C PHE A 159 12.06 -0.39 7.26
N GLY A 160 12.49 0.85 7.09
CA GLY A 160 13.89 1.22 7.29
C GLY A 160 14.34 0.97 8.73
N ALA A 161 13.54 1.39 9.71
CA ALA A 161 13.83 1.21 11.13
C ALA A 161 13.84 -0.27 11.53
N LEU A 162 12.87 -1.06 11.05
CA LEU A 162 12.81 -2.50 11.27
C LEU A 162 14.02 -3.22 10.67
N ASN A 163 14.44 -2.86 9.45
CA ASN A 163 15.63 -3.46 8.83
C ASN A 163 16.91 -3.09 9.59
N ALA A 164 17.06 -1.84 10.04
CA ALA A 164 18.17 -1.43 10.90
C ALA A 164 18.19 -2.17 12.26
N ALA A 165 17.05 -2.72 12.69
CA ALA A 165 16.90 -3.53 13.89
C ALA A 165 16.94 -5.06 13.63
N ASP A 166 17.38 -5.50 12.44
CA ASP A 166 17.43 -6.89 12.00
C ASP A 166 16.07 -7.62 11.94
N MET A 167 14.96 -6.88 11.80
CA MET A 167 13.59 -7.40 11.72
C MET A 167 13.08 -7.53 10.28
N TYR A 168 13.83 -8.20 9.41
CA TYR A 168 13.57 -8.30 7.96
C TYR A 168 12.26 -9.00 7.56
N TRP A 169 11.74 -9.90 8.40
CA TRP A 169 10.55 -10.69 8.08
C TRP A 169 9.26 -9.87 8.08
N LEU A 170 9.17 -8.85 8.95
CA LEU A 170 7.97 -8.06 9.15
C LEU A 170 7.66 -7.18 7.92
N PRO A 171 8.64 -6.47 7.32
CA PRO A 171 8.47 -5.83 6.02
C PRO A 171 8.09 -6.82 4.90
N SER A 172 8.65 -8.04 4.92
CA SER A 172 8.46 -9.03 3.86
C SER A 172 7.04 -9.64 3.84
N ILE A 173 6.43 -9.82 5.01
CA ILE A 173 5.07 -10.37 5.15
C ILE A 173 3.99 -9.27 5.08
N SER A 174 4.34 -8.00 5.29
CA SER A 174 3.37 -6.90 5.36
C SER A 174 2.38 -6.81 4.17
N PRO A 175 2.78 -7.01 2.90
CA PRO A 175 1.83 -6.95 1.77
C PRO A 175 0.73 -8.02 1.79
N LEU A 176 0.92 -9.11 2.54
CA LEU A 176 -0.13 -10.11 2.77
C LEU A 176 -1.35 -9.50 3.46
N PHE A 177 -1.16 -8.63 4.45
CA PHE A 177 -2.28 -8.09 5.24
C PHE A 177 -3.22 -7.23 4.39
N SER A 178 -2.67 -6.32 3.58
CA SER A 178 -3.45 -5.55 2.62
C SER A 178 -4.13 -6.47 1.60
N SER A 179 -3.47 -7.55 1.20
CA SER A 179 -4.10 -8.52 0.30
C SER A 179 -5.29 -9.23 0.91
N VAL A 180 -5.17 -9.66 2.17
CA VAL A 180 -6.25 -10.28 2.93
C VAL A 180 -7.40 -9.30 3.18
N ALA A 181 -7.11 -8.04 3.51
CA ALA A 181 -8.12 -7.01 3.72
C ALA A 181 -8.98 -6.80 2.46
N LEU A 182 -8.34 -6.65 1.30
CA LEU A 182 -9.05 -6.49 0.02
C LEU A 182 -9.87 -7.74 -0.33
N ILE A 183 -9.28 -8.94 -0.22
CA ILE A 183 -9.99 -10.20 -0.45
C ILE A 183 -11.20 -10.32 0.47
N GLY A 184 -11.06 -9.97 1.75
CA GLY A 184 -12.15 -9.97 2.72
C GLY A 184 -13.28 -9.01 2.33
N GLY A 185 -12.95 -7.80 1.89
CA GLY A 185 -13.91 -6.83 1.38
C GLY A 185 -14.70 -7.35 0.18
N ILE A 186 -14.00 -7.93 -0.80
CA ILE A 186 -14.64 -8.56 -1.97
C ILE A 186 -15.54 -9.72 -1.54
N PHE A 187 -15.06 -10.57 -0.63
CA PHE A 187 -15.82 -11.71 -0.15
C PHE A 187 -17.13 -11.28 0.51
N ILE A 188 -17.09 -10.27 1.38
CA ILE A 188 -18.30 -9.71 2.01
C ILE A 188 -19.26 -9.14 0.96
N LEU A 189 -18.75 -8.40 -0.03
CA LEU A 189 -19.57 -7.86 -1.11
C LEU A 189 -20.23 -8.99 -1.93
N ALA A 190 -19.49 -10.04 -2.25
CA ALA A 190 -19.97 -11.20 -2.98
C ALA A 190 -21.07 -11.95 -2.20
N LEU A 191 -20.97 -12.05 -0.86
CA LEU A 191 -22.04 -12.63 -0.04
C LEU A 191 -23.33 -11.80 -0.05
N GLN A 192 -23.23 -10.48 -0.18
CA GLN A 192 -24.39 -9.59 -0.16
C GLN A 192 -25.09 -9.51 -1.53
N LEU A 193 -24.32 -9.50 -2.62
CA LEU A 193 -24.82 -9.21 -3.96
C LEU A 193 -24.77 -10.39 -4.93
N GLY A 194 -23.95 -11.41 -4.66
CA GLY A 194 -23.75 -12.55 -5.57
C GLY A 194 -23.30 -12.11 -6.96
N GLU A 195 -23.91 -12.66 -8.00
CA GLU A 195 -23.60 -12.30 -9.40
C GLU A 195 -24.01 -10.86 -9.76
N LYS A 196 -24.82 -10.18 -8.94
CA LYS A 196 -25.25 -8.81 -9.21
C LYS A 196 -24.11 -7.81 -9.13
N VAL A 197 -22.98 -8.16 -8.51
CA VAL A 197 -21.78 -7.29 -8.40
C VAL A 197 -21.31 -6.75 -9.75
N ILE A 198 -21.53 -7.50 -10.84
CA ILE A 198 -21.13 -7.12 -12.20
C ILE A 198 -22.10 -6.09 -12.83
N GLN A 199 -23.30 -5.93 -12.28
CA GLN A 199 -24.30 -5.04 -12.85
C GLN A 199 -23.87 -3.57 -12.67
N PRO A 200 -24.09 -2.70 -13.69
CA PRO A 200 -23.67 -1.30 -13.63
C PRO A 200 -24.18 -0.53 -12.40
N GLU A 201 -25.37 -0.88 -11.89
CA GLU A 201 -25.96 -0.24 -10.71
C GLU A 201 -25.13 -0.42 -9.42
N TYR A 202 -24.33 -1.49 -9.32
CA TYR A 202 -23.44 -1.75 -8.18
C TYR A 202 -21.99 -1.34 -8.44
N ALA A 203 -21.67 -0.79 -9.62
CA ALA A 203 -20.28 -0.44 -9.97
C ALA A 203 -19.65 0.55 -8.98
N MET A 204 -20.43 1.52 -8.49
CA MET A 204 -19.98 2.46 -7.46
C MET A 204 -19.63 1.72 -6.15
N MET A 205 -20.52 0.85 -5.68
CA MET A 205 -20.32 0.10 -4.44
C MET A 205 -19.11 -0.83 -4.54
N GLY A 206 -18.99 -1.55 -5.65
CA GLY A 206 -17.79 -2.35 -5.96
C GLY A 206 -16.53 -1.52 -5.97
N GLY A 207 -16.59 -0.34 -6.58
CA GLY A 207 -15.47 0.61 -6.61
C GLY A 207 -15.04 1.07 -5.22
N LEU A 208 -15.99 1.38 -4.33
CA LEU A 208 -15.73 1.74 -2.94
C LEU A 208 -15.05 0.60 -2.16
N VAL A 209 -15.51 -0.64 -2.33
CA VAL A 209 -14.89 -1.82 -1.69
C VAL A 209 -13.46 -2.00 -2.15
N LEU A 210 -13.18 -1.85 -3.44
CA LEU A 210 -11.82 -1.92 -3.98
C LEU A 210 -10.92 -0.83 -3.40
N ALA A 211 -11.40 0.42 -3.35
CA ALA A 211 -10.61 1.55 -2.84
C ALA A 211 -10.31 1.43 -1.33
N TRP A 212 -11.32 1.14 -0.51
CA TRP A 212 -11.13 0.94 0.93
C TRP A 212 -10.28 -0.29 1.24
N GLY A 213 -10.53 -1.41 0.54
CA GLY A 213 -9.73 -2.62 0.70
C GLY A 213 -8.26 -2.43 0.30
N THR A 214 -7.96 -1.48 -0.59
CA THR A 214 -6.59 -1.13 -0.99
C THR A 214 -5.91 -0.18 -0.02
N LEU A 215 -6.67 0.71 0.62
CA LEU A 215 -6.15 1.65 1.61
C LEU A 215 -5.70 0.96 2.91
N ILE A 216 -6.36 -0.15 3.27
CA ILE A 216 -6.05 -0.97 4.47
C ILE A 216 -4.82 -1.84 4.24
#